data_AF-A0A135L1N9-F1
#
_entry.id   AF-A0A135L1N9-F1
#
_cell.length_a   1.000
_cell.length_b   1.000
_cell.length_c   1.000
_cell.angle_alpha   90.00
_cell.angle_beta   90.00
_cell.angle_gamma   90.00
#
_symmetry.space_group_name_H-M   'P 1'
#
loop_
_entity.id
_entity.type
_entity.pdbx_description
1 polymer ?
#
loop_
_entity_poly.entity_id
_entity_poly.type
_entity_poly.pdbx_seq_one_letter_code
_entity_poly.pdbx_strand_id
1 'polypeptide(L)'
;MIRIVTFHIENKLDPFDETALLETLTAEIRFLVGKNVIEVGKNPEFIYQLLNNKSFKTKDKTFLVKVKIIYIQSTTEIWLSAHEQDS
;
A
#
# COMPACT_ATOMS: atom_id res chain seq x y z
N MET A 1 2.09 15.25 -16.28
CA MET A 1 3.05 15.19 -15.17
C MET A 1 3.07 13.75 -14.67
N ILE A 2 4.19 13.04 -14.81
CA ILE A 2 4.31 11.65 -14.33
C ILE A 2 4.55 11.74 -12.83
N ARG A 3 3.60 11.28 -12.01
CA ARG A 3 3.79 11.14 -10.57
C ARG A 3 4.39 9.76 -10.32
N ILE A 4 5.64 9.72 -9.85
CA ILE A 4 6.29 8.48 -9.41
C ILE A 4 5.68 8.12 -8.06
N VAL A 5 5.27 6.86 -7.90
CA VAL A 5 4.72 6.31 -6.66
C VAL A 5 5.77 5.39 -6.05
N THR A 6 6.20 5.70 -4.83
CA THR A 6 7.16 4.91 -4.06
C THR A 6 6.48 4.38 -2.80
N PHE A 7 6.69 3.09 -2.50
CA PHE A 7 6.17 2.44 -1.31
C PHE A 7 7.25 2.32 -0.24
N HIS A 8 6.89 2.67 1.00
CA HIS A 8 7.76 2.54 2.16
C HIS A 8 7.02 1.79 3.26
N ILE A 9 7.64 0.79 3.88
CA ILE A 9 7.10 0.12 5.07
C ILE A 9 7.78 0.71 6.31
N GLU A 10 6.99 1.34 7.18
CA GLU A 10 7.54 2.01 8.38
C GLU A 10 7.89 1.02 9.51
N ASN A 11 7.26 -0.15 9.53
CA ASN A 11 7.38 -1.09 10.64
C ASN A 11 8.44 -2.16 10.35
N LYS A 12 9.27 -2.49 11.36
CA LYS A 12 10.11 -3.69 11.33
C LYS A 12 9.19 -4.92 11.41
N LEU A 13 8.75 -5.39 10.25
CA LEU A 13 8.17 -6.72 10.09
C LEU A 13 9.29 -7.75 9.98
N ASP A 14 8.98 -9.00 10.28
CA ASP A 14 9.84 -10.09 9.87
C ASP A 14 9.95 -10.11 8.33
N PRO A 15 11.13 -10.39 7.73
CA PRO A 15 11.30 -10.35 6.28
C PRO A 15 10.33 -11.22 5.48
N PHE A 16 9.87 -12.35 6.04
CA PHE A 16 8.90 -13.22 5.39
C PHE A 16 7.50 -12.60 5.41
N ASP A 17 7.10 -12.01 6.53
CA ASP A 17 5.83 -11.30 6.67
C ASP A 17 5.80 -10.03 5.79
N GLU A 18 6.91 -9.29 5.75
CA GLU A 18 7.08 -8.11 4.88
C GLU A 18 6.92 -8.47 3.41
N THR A 19 7.60 -9.53 2.96
CA THR A 19 7.53 -9.99 1.57
C THR A 19 6.10 -10.44 1.21
N ALA A 20 5.47 -11.26 2.05
CA ALA A 20 4.12 -11.76 1.81
C ALA A 20 3.08 -10.62 1.77
N LEU A 21 3.23 -9.63 2.65
CA LEU A 21 2.37 -8.45 2.67
C LEU A 21 2.60 -7.58 1.43
N LEU A 22 3.86 -7.33 1.03
CA LEU A 22 4.20 -6.60 -0.18
C LEU A 22 3.67 -7.29 -1.44
N GLU A 23 3.79 -8.61 -1.54
CA GLU A 23 3.23 -9.37 -2.66
C GLU A 23 1.71 -9.22 -2.74
N THR A 24 1.03 -9.35 -1.60
CA THR A 24 -0.44 -9.21 -1.51
C THR A 24 -0.88 -7.79 -1.89
N LEU A 25 -0.22 -6.78 -1.33
CA LEU A 25 -0.47 -5.36 -1.66
C LEU A 25 -0.19 -5.07 -3.13
N THR A 26 0.91 -5.58 -3.65
CA THR A 26 1.29 -5.41 -5.06
C THR A 26 0.28 -6.09 -5.98
N ALA A 27 -0.21 -7.28 -5.64
CA ALA A 27 -1.23 -7.98 -6.40
C ALA A 27 -2.57 -7.23 -6.39
N GLU A 28 -3.01 -6.74 -5.23
CA GLU A 28 -4.24 -5.96 -5.08
C GLU A 28 -4.14 -4.64 -5.87
N ILE A 29 -3.02 -3.92 -5.73
CA ILE A 29 -2.75 -2.70 -6.48
C ILE A 29 -2.68 -3.01 -7.98
N ARG A 30 -1.98 -4.07 -8.41
CA ARG A 30 -1.89 -4.46 -9.83
C ARG A 30 -3.23 -4.85 -10.41
N PHE A 31 -4.08 -5.57 -9.67
CA PHE A 31 -5.44 -5.90 -10.09
C PHE A 31 -6.27 -4.64 -10.32
N LEU A 32 -6.15 -3.66 -9.43
CA LEU A 32 -6.84 -2.38 -9.52
C LEU A 32 -6.25 -1.47 -10.62
N VAL A 33 -4.93 -1.48 -10.78
CA VAL A 33 -4.17 -0.81 -11.86
C VAL A 33 -4.56 -1.40 -13.21
N GLY A 34 -4.62 -2.72 -13.35
CA GLY A 34 -5.04 -3.41 -14.58
C GLY A 34 -6.46 -3.06 -15.05
N LYS A 35 -7.30 -2.53 -14.15
CA LYS A 35 -8.61 -1.98 -14.49
C LYS A 35 -8.61 -0.47 -14.79
N ASN A 36 -7.71 0.34 -14.21
CA ASN A 36 -7.79 1.82 -14.25
C ASN A 36 -6.41 2.53 -14.27
N VAL A 37 -5.43 2.07 -15.07
CA VAL A 37 -4.03 2.56 -15.12
C VAL A 37 -3.91 4.10 -15.22
N ILE A 38 -4.83 4.76 -15.92
CA ILE A 38 -4.71 6.20 -16.21
C ILE A 38 -5.11 7.06 -15.00
N GLU A 39 -5.91 6.55 -14.06
CA GLU A 39 -6.47 7.33 -12.94
C GLU A 39 -5.65 7.21 -11.66
N VAL A 40 -5.03 6.07 -11.39
CA VAL A 40 -4.27 5.85 -10.15
C VAL A 40 -3.06 6.78 -10.05
N GLY A 41 -2.34 7.01 -11.16
CA GLY A 41 -1.27 8.02 -11.21
C GLY A 41 -1.76 9.47 -11.21
N LYS A 42 -3.04 9.71 -11.50
CA LYS A 42 -3.67 11.04 -11.48
C LYS A 42 -4.32 11.38 -10.13
N ASN A 43 -4.72 10.36 -9.37
CA ASN A 43 -5.49 10.50 -8.13
C ASN A 43 -4.93 9.57 -7.03
N PRO A 44 -3.79 9.92 -6.42
CA PRO A 44 -3.19 9.14 -5.35
C PRO A 44 -4.09 8.99 -4.12
N GLU A 45 -5.04 9.91 -3.89
CA GLU A 45 -6.08 9.75 -2.88
C GLU A 45 -6.90 8.47 -3.07
N PHE A 46 -7.03 7.96 -4.30
CA PHE A 46 -7.68 6.68 -4.56
C PHE A 46 -6.94 5.52 -3.90
N ILE A 47 -5.60 5.54 -3.92
CA ILE A 47 -4.77 4.54 -3.23
C ILE A 47 -4.98 4.64 -1.72
N TYR A 48 -5.04 5.85 -1.17
CA TYR A 48 -5.37 6.04 0.24
C TYR A 48 -6.74 5.45 0.58
N GLN A 49 -7.79 5.78 -0.17
CA GLN A 49 -9.14 5.26 0.10
C GLN A 49 -9.22 3.74 0.02
N LEU A 50 -8.43 3.11 -0.85
CA LEU A 50 -8.45 1.66 -1.06
C LEU A 50 -7.68 0.88 0.00
N LEU A 51 -6.54 1.41 0.44
CA LEU A 51 -5.60 0.68 1.28
C LEU A 51 -5.66 1.12 2.74
N ASN A 52 -6.07 2.35 3.03
CA ASN A 52 -6.04 2.88 4.38
C ASN A 52 -7.07 2.21 5.27
N ASN A 53 -6.63 1.74 6.45
CA ASN A 53 -7.40 0.96 7.39
C ASN A 53 -7.97 -0.34 6.82
N LYS A 54 -7.36 -0.89 5.76
CA LYS A 54 -7.75 -2.19 5.22
C LYS A 54 -6.96 -3.29 5.92
N SER A 55 -7.66 -4.33 6.35
CA SER A 55 -7.04 -5.53 6.91
C SER A 55 -6.64 -6.47 5.78
N PHE A 56 -5.38 -6.88 5.80
CA PHE A 56 -4.82 -7.86 4.87
C PHE A 56 -4.47 -9.11 5.65
N LYS A 57 -4.99 -10.25 5.19
CA LYS A 57 -4.65 -11.54 5.77
C LYS A 57 -3.46 -12.11 5.00
N THR A 58 -2.33 -12.25 5.68
CA THR A 58 -1.26 -13.15 5.23
C THR A 58 -1.43 -14.48 5.96
N LYS A 59 -0.84 -15.57 5.45
CA LYS A 59 -0.95 -16.97 5.92
C LYS A 59 -1.70 -17.17 7.25
N ASP A 60 -1.09 -16.73 8.35
CA ASP A 60 -1.60 -16.93 9.72
C ASP A 60 -1.87 -15.63 10.48
N LYS A 61 -1.67 -14.46 9.86
CA LYS A 61 -1.69 -13.15 10.52
C LYS A 61 -2.59 -12.17 9.78
N THR A 62 -3.28 -11.33 10.55
CA THR A 62 -4.04 -10.22 10.00
C THR A 62 -3.29 -8.92 10.26
N PHE A 63 -3.00 -8.18 9.20
CA PHE A 63 -2.33 -6.90 9.28
C PHE A 63 -3.32 -5.78 8.94
N LEU A 64 -3.48 -4.82 9.83
CA LEU A 64 -4.12 -3.55 9.52
C LEU A 64 -3.10 -2.65 8.84
N VAL A 65 -3.34 -2.34 7.56
CA VAL A 65 -2.51 -1.40 6.81
C VAL A 65 -3.08 0.00 6.96
N LYS A 66 -2.23 0.94 7.34
CA LYS A 66 -2.48 2.37 7.31
C LYS A 66 -1.64 2.99 6.22
N VAL A 67 -2.23 3.94 5.50
CA VAL A 67 -1.56 4.62 4.41
C VAL A 67 -1.40 6.09 4.76
N LYS A 68 -0.20 6.61 4.51
CA LYS A 68 0.11 8.02 4.60
C LYS A 68 0.64 8.46 3.25
N ILE A 69 -0.02 9.45 2.65
CA ILE A 69 0.44 10.06 1.40
C ILE A 69 1.24 11.31 1.74
N ILE A 70 2.44 11.42 1.15
CA ILE A 70 3.29 12.59 1.26
C ILE A 70 3.52 13.16 -0.14
N TYR A 71 3.27 14.45 -0.28
CA TYR A 71 3.49 15.19 -1.52
C TYR A 71 4.84 15.90 -1.45
N ILE A 72 5.80 15.49 -2.27
CA ILE A 72 7.12 16.10 -2.36
C ILE A 72 7.34 16.57 -3.79
N GLN A 73 7.18 17.88 -4.03
CA GLN A 73 7.29 18.48 -5.36
C GLN A 73 6.39 17.77 -6.40
N SER A 74 6.98 17.10 -7.39
CA SER A 74 6.28 16.33 -8.43
C SER A 74 6.10 14.85 -8.08
N THR A 75 6.53 14.42 -6.90
CA THR A 75 6.51 13.03 -6.44
C THR A 75 5.40 12.84 -5.41
N THR A 76 4.74 11.68 -5.48
CA THR A 76 3.79 11.26 -4.46
C THR A 76 4.33 10.01 -3.79
N GLU A 77 4.70 10.13 -2.52
CA GLU A 77 5.20 9.01 -1.73
C GLU A 77 4.07 8.40 -0.92
N ILE A 78 3.97 7.08 -0.95
CA ILE A 78 2.93 6.32 -0.27
C ILE A 78 3.61 5.48 0.79
N TRP A 79 3.46 5.92 2.03
CA TRP A 79 4.00 5.28 3.20
C TRP A 79 2.94 4.34 3.77
N LEU A 80 3.32 3.09 3.99
CA LEU A 80 2.48 2.03 4.51
C LEU A 80 2.98 1.64 5.89
N SER A 81 2.11 1.70 6.89
CA SER A 81 2.36 1.11 8.20
C SER A 81 1.44 -0.09 8.37
N ALA A 82 2.01 -1.24 8.67
CA ALA A 82 1.29 -2.49 8.84
C ALA A 82 1.39 -2.95 10.28
N HIS A 83 0.26 -2.96 10.99
CA HIS A 83 0.19 -3.41 12.38
C HIS A 83 -0.51 -4.76 12.44
N GLU A 84 0.14 -5.74 13.06
CA GLU A 84 -0.51 -7.02 13.36
C GLU A 84 -1.74 -6.75 14.26
N GLN A 85 -2.90 -7.26 13.84
CA GLN A 85 -4.10 -7.28 14.66
C GLN A 85 -4.17 -8.66 15.32
N ASP A 86 -4.01 -8.71 16.64
CA ASP A 86 -4.39 -9.88 17.42
C ASP A 86 -5.89 -10.11 17.22
N SER A 87 -6.24 -11.30 16.71
CA SER A 87 -7.62 -11.75 16.53
C SER A 87 -8.19 -12.32 17.83
#